data_AF-W2TF83-F1
#
_entry.id   AF-W2TF83-F1
#
_cell.length_a   1.000
_cell.length_b   1.000
_cell.length_c   1.000
_cell.angle_alpha   90.00
_cell.angle_beta   90.00
_cell.angle_gamma   90.00
#
_symmetry.space_group_name_H-M   'P 1'
#
loop_
_entity.id
_entity.type
_entity.pdbx_description
1 polymer ?
#
loop_
_entity_poly.entity_id
_entity_poly.type
_entity_poly.pdbx_seq_one_letter_code
_entity_poly.pdbx_strand_id
1 'polypeptide(L)'
;MFHRRLKDPMTLMVRRMTRFCVTVCGAEVVSRIIAACSDLGFLPVEKANKTLLITYRDMSFMVTIYEVPTKVLVDCRRSRGDGLEFKRAFLLLKSRLSDIISKDGESWMESRGLTCSQNAQVASWTKRRAV
;
A
#
# COMPACT_ATOMS: atom_id res chain seq x y z
N MET A 1 -37.66 6.53 4.33
CA MET A 1 -36.58 6.34 3.33
C MET A 1 -35.35 5.77 4.03
N PHE A 2 -35.10 4.47 3.90
CA PHE A 2 -33.86 3.87 4.39
C PHE A 2 -32.72 4.24 3.42
N HIS A 3 -31.86 5.19 3.80
CA HIS A 3 -30.56 5.31 3.17
C HIS A 3 -29.78 4.02 3.47
N ARG A 4 -29.70 3.09 2.51
CA ARG A 4 -28.65 2.07 2.54
C ARG A 4 -27.33 2.84 2.65
N ARG A 5 -26.70 2.82 3.81
CA ARG A 5 -25.29 3.19 3.95
C ARG A 5 -24.55 2.25 3.01
N LEU A 6 -24.20 2.74 1.82
CA LEU A 6 -23.20 2.09 0.98
C LEU A 6 -21.98 1.91 1.86
N LYS A 7 -21.65 0.67 2.21
CA LYS A 7 -20.42 0.39 2.95
C LYS A 7 -19.29 0.94 2.09
N ASP A 8 -18.49 1.83 2.67
CA ASP A 8 -17.26 2.31 2.03
C ASP A 8 -16.48 1.07 1.55
N PRO A 9 -16.24 0.89 0.23
CA PRO A 9 -15.58 -0.29 -0.32
C PRO A 9 -14.23 -0.58 0.35
N MET A 10 -13.58 0.44 0.89
CA MET A 10 -12.33 0.34 1.63
C MET A 10 -12.47 -0.53 2.89
N THR A 11 -13.66 -0.59 3.49
CA THR A 11 -13.95 -1.42 4.68
C THR A 11 -13.93 -2.92 4.41
N LEU A 12 -13.99 -3.34 3.14
CA LEU A 12 -13.89 -4.74 2.73
C LEU A 12 -12.44 -5.17 2.45
N MET A 13 -11.51 -4.22 2.46
CA MET A 13 -10.10 -4.50 2.18
C MET A 13 -9.45 -5.20 3.38
N VAL A 14 -8.79 -6.33 3.11
CA VAL A 14 -7.94 -7.00 4.10
C VAL A 14 -6.79 -6.08 4.51
N ARG A 15 -6.40 -6.10 5.79
CA ARG A 15 -5.24 -5.36 6.32
C ARG A 15 -3.93 -5.75 5.64
N ARG A 16 -3.12 -4.76 5.25
CA ARG A 16 -1.79 -4.98 4.68
C ARG A 16 -0.81 -3.91 5.14
N MET A 17 0.36 -4.35 5.58
CA MET A 17 1.50 -3.48 5.91
C MET A 17 2.15 -2.88 4.67
N THR A 18 1.87 -3.43 3.48
CA THR A 18 2.44 -3.00 2.20
C THR A 18 1.58 -1.92 1.54
N ARG A 19 1.14 -0.96 2.37
CA ARG A 19 0.35 0.20 2.00
C ARG A 19 1.01 1.48 2.49
N PHE A 20 0.81 2.56 1.75
CA PHE A 20 1.12 3.91 2.22
C PHE A 20 0.22 4.93 1.52
N CYS A 21 0.01 6.07 2.17
CA CYS A 21 -0.68 7.20 1.56
C CYS A 21 0.33 8.22 1.05
N VAL A 22 -0.02 8.91 -0.03
CA VAL A 22 0.75 10.02 -0.58
C VAL A 22 -0.06 11.31 -0.57
N THR A 23 0.64 12.44 -0.68
CA THR A 23 0.04 13.79 -0.72
C THR A 23 -0.26 14.30 -2.13
N VAL A 24 0.23 13.60 -3.15
CA VAL A 24 0.08 13.94 -4.57
C VAL A 24 -1.10 13.19 -5.21
N CYS A 25 -1.56 13.63 -6.38
CA CYS A 25 -2.67 12.99 -7.08
C CYS A 25 -2.27 11.66 -7.73
N GLY A 26 -3.26 10.88 -8.21
CA GLY A 26 -3.01 9.55 -8.76
C GLY A 26 -2.13 9.54 -10.02
N ALA A 27 -2.27 10.53 -10.91
CA ALA A 27 -1.42 10.62 -12.09
C ALA A 27 0.05 10.86 -11.72
N GLU A 28 0.30 11.79 -10.80
CA GLU A 28 1.65 12.09 -10.34
C GLU A 28 2.29 10.89 -9.62
N VAL A 29 1.56 10.18 -8.75
CA VAL A 29 2.13 9.00 -8.07
C VAL A 29 2.46 7.87 -9.06
N VAL A 30 1.69 7.68 -10.13
CA VAL A 30 2.05 6.72 -11.20
C VAL A 30 3.40 7.10 -11.80
N SER A 31 3.56 8.36 -12.23
CA SER A 31 4.82 8.84 -12.82
C SER A 31 6.00 8.70 -11.87
N ARG A 32 5.81 9.01 -10.59
CA ARG A 32 6.84 8.84 -9.54
C ARG A 32 7.21 7.38 -9.31
N ILE A 33 6.24 6.46 -9.32
CA ILE A 33 6.50 5.01 -9.20
C ILE A 33 7.31 4.51 -10.40
N ILE A 34 6.96 4.92 -11.62
CA ILE A 34 7.68 4.51 -12.84
C ILE A 34 9.13 5.00 -12.80
N ALA A 35 9.35 6.26 -12.43
CA ALA A 35 10.69 6.82 -12.27
C ALA A 35 11.50 6.04 -11.20
N ALA A 36 10.91 5.80 -10.03
CA ALA A 36 11.56 5.02 -8.97
C ALA A 36 11.87 3.58 -9.40
N CYS A 37 11.03 2.97 -10.24
CA CYS A 37 11.31 1.64 -10.79
C CYS A 37 12.57 1.63 -11.66
N SER A 38 12.76 2.66 -12.51
CA SER A 38 13.96 2.81 -13.35
C SER A 38 15.23 2.81 -12.50
N ASP A 39 15.26 3.59 -11.41
CA ASP A 39 16.42 3.70 -10.51
C ASP A 39 16.71 2.41 -9.73
N LEU A 40 15.67 1.60 -9.48
CA LEU A 40 15.76 0.36 -8.71
C LEU A 40 15.97 -0.88 -9.59
N GLY A 41 15.98 -0.73 -10.92
CA GLY A 41 16.04 -1.84 -11.87
C GLY A 41 14.76 -2.70 -11.88
N PHE A 42 13.63 -2.12 -11.48
CA PHE A 42 12.32 -2.76 -11.56
C PHE A 42 11.71 -2.50 -12.95
N LEU A 43 10.89 -3.44 -13.42
CA LEU A 43 10.24 -3.37 -14.73
C LEU A 43 8.73 -3.13 -14.53
N PRO A 44 8.25 -1.87 -14.59
CA PRO A 44 6.85 -1.55 -14.45
C PRO A 44 6.09 -1.76 -15.76
N VAL A 45 4.89 -2.31 -15.67
CA VAL A 45 3.94 -2.40 -16.78
C VAL A 45 2.59 -1.87 -16.31
N GLU A 46 2.14 -0.76 -16.88
CA GLU A 46 0.81 -0.25 -16.62
C GLU A 46 -0.26 -1.24 -17.08
N LYS A 47 -1.30 -1.35 -16.26
CA LYS A 47 -2.50 -2.14 -16.49
C LYS A 47 -3.72 -1.21 -16.37
N ALA A 48 -4.89 -1.72 -16.73
CA ALA A 48 -6.13 -0.98 -16.54
C ALA A 48 -6.34 -0.58 -15.06
N ASN A 49 -7.19 0.43 -14.83
CA ASN A 49 -7.65 0.84 -13.50
C ASN A 49 -6.51 1.29 -12.55
N LYS A 50 -5.61 2.17 -13.02
CA LYS A 50 -4.53 2.78 -12.21
C LYS A 50 -3.71 1.74 -11.45
N THR A 51 -3.40 0.65 -12.13
CA THR A 51 -2.68 -0.49 -11.57
C THR A 51 -1.40 -0.73 -12.36
N LEU A 52 -0.31 -1.01 -11.67
CA LEU A 52 0.98 -1.35 -12.26
C LEU A 52 1.34 -2.79 -11.87
N LEU A 53 1.79 -3.59 -12.82
CA LEU A 53 2.52 -4.82 -12.54
C LEU A 53 4.01 -4.48 -12.52
N ILE A 54 4.67 -4.65 -11.38
CA ILE A 54 6.10 -4.44 -11.22
C ILE A 54 6.79 -5.81 -11.16
N THR A 55 7.76 -6.03 -12.04
CA THR A 55 8.57 -7.26 -12.07
C THR A 55 10.01 -6.94 -11.66
N TYR A 56 10.62 -7.77 -10.83
CA TYR A 56 12.01 -7.69 -10.44
C TYR A 56 12.57 -9.09 -10.19
N ARG A 57 13.56 -9.51 -10.99
CA ARG A 57 14.08 -10.89 -11.01
C ARG A 57 12.92 -11.89 -11.22
N ASP A 58 12.82 -12.92 -10.38
CA ASP A 58 11.78 -13.95 -10.46
C ASP A 58 10.50 -13.61 -9.66
N MET A 59 10.36 -12.35 -9.22
CA MET A 59 9.26 -11.86 -8.41
C MET A 59 8.46 -10.77 -9.14
N SER A 60 7.15 -10.73 -8.88
CA SER A 60 6.31 -9.63 -9.32
C SER A 60 5.25 -9.25 -8.29
N PHE A 61 4.85 -7.99 -8.29
CA PHE A 61 3.80 -7.47 -7.44
C PHE A 61 2.97 -6.41 -8.16
N MET A 62 1.69 -6.34 -7.77
CA MET A 62 0.74 -5.36 -8.26
C MET A 62 0.76 -4.15 -7.35
N VAL A 63 0.76 -2.96 -7.94
CA VAL A 63 0.55 -1.69 -7.25
C VAL A 63 -0.75 -1.11 -7.73
N THR A 64 -1.74 -0.98 -6.84
CA THR A 64 -3.04 -0.38 -7.17
C THR A 64 -3.18 0.96 -6.45
N ILE A 65 -3.60 1.98 -7.19
CA ILE A 65 -3.74 3.34 -6.68
C ILE A 65 -5.22 3.65 -6.50
N TYR A 66 -5.59 3.98 -5.26
CA TYR A 66 -6.95 4.38 -4.90
C TYR A 66 -6.96 5.86 -4.56
N GLU A 67 -7.70 6.64 -5.34
CA GLU A 67 -8.02 8.03 -4.99
C GLU A 67 -9.29 8.03 -4.16
N VAL A 68 -9.16 8.37 -2.88
CA VAL A 68 -10.29 8.61 -1.98
C VAL A 68 -10.34 10.11 -1.65
N PRO A 69 -11.49 10.66 -1.22
CA PRO A 69 -11.67 12.12 -1.13
C PRO A 69 -10.60 12.88 -0.34
N THR A 70 -9.92 12.24 0.61
CA THR A 70 -8.92 12.89 1.48
C THR A 70 -7.48 12.40 1.29
N LYS A 71 -7.26 11.33 0.53
CA LYS A 71 -5.95 10.67 0.39
C LYS A 71 -5.82 9.93 -0.93
N VAL A 72 -4.58 9.75 -1.37
CA VAL A 72 -4.24 8.74 -2.39
C VAL A 72 -3.54 7.57 -1.69
N LEU A 73 -4.14 6.39 -1.76
CA LEU A 73 -3.62 5.16 -1.18
C LEU A 73 -2.92 4.33 -2.26
N VAL A 74 -1.70 3.91 -1.97
CA VAL A 74 -0.93 2.96 -2.77
C VAL A 74 -0.97 1.60 -2.07
N ASP A 75 -1.60 0.58 -2.67
CA ASP A 75 -1.64 -0.80 -2.18
C ASP A 75 -0.70 -1.69 -3.01
N CYS A 76 0.35 -2.21 -2.39
CA CYS A 76 1.26 -3.17 -3.03
C CYS A 76 0.86 -4.59 -2.61
N ARG A 77 0.63 -5.47 -3.60
CA ARG A 77 0.25 -6.87 -3.39
C ARG A 77 1.16 -7.79 -4.19
N ARG A 78 1.84 -8.71 -3.51
CA ARG A 78 2.61 -9.78 -4.16
C ARG A 78 1.74 -10.55 -5.16
N SER A 79 2.26 -10.75 -6.37
CA SER A 79 1.64 -11.55 -7.43
C SER A 79 2.35 -12.90 -7.56
N ARG A 80 3.68 -12.91 -7.70
CA ARG A 80 4.54 -14.11 -7.81
C ARG A 80 5.83 -13.91 -6.99
N GLY A 81 6.49 -15.00 -6.62
CA GLY A 81 7.83 -14.99 -5.98
C GLY A 81 7.77 -15.01 -4.45
N ASP A 82 8.93 -14.85 -3.80
CA ASP A 82 9.06 -14.91 -2.35
C ASP A 82 8.41 -13.72 -1.62
N GLY A 83 7.85 -13.99 -0.43
CA GLY A 83 7.17 -13.00 0.38
C GLY A 83 8.09 -12.01 1.08
N LEU A 84 9.29 -12.43 1.49
CA LEU A 84 10.28 -11.55 2.12
C LEU A 84 10.95 -10.66 1.09
N GLU A 85 11.31 -11.20 -0.08
CA GLU A 85 11.83 -10.41 -1.19
C GLU A 85 10.82 -9.35 -1.63
N PHE A 86 9.54 -9.70 -1.76
CA PHE A 86 8.49 -8.71 -2.04
C PHE A 86 8.46 -7.58 -1.00
N LYS A 87 8.53 -7.91 0.30
CA LYS A 87 8.55 -6.88 1.35
C LYS A 87 9.79 -6.00 1.27
N ARG A 88 10.96 -6.56 0.95
CA ARG A 88 12.19 -5.78 0.74
C ARG A 88 12.05 -4.84 -0.46
N ALA A 89 11.53 -5.33 -1.59
CA ALA A 89 11.27 -4.51 -2.77
C ALA A 89 10.25 -3.40 -2.51
N PHE A 90 9.19 -3.70 -1.75
CA PHE A 90 8.22 -2.70 -1.29
C PHE A 90 8.89 -1.60 -0.48
N LEU A 91 9.77 -1.95 0.48
CA LEU A 91 10.48 -0.95 1.29
C LEU A 91 11.44 -0.09 0.46
N LEU A 92 12.11 -0.68 -0.53
CA LEU A 92 12.95 0.07 -1.49
C LEU A 92 12.13 1.05 -2.33
N LEU A 93 10.99 0.62 -2.86
CA LEU A 93 10.09 1.51 -3.59
C LEU A 93 9.56 2.63 -2.69
N LYS A 94 9.10 2.28 -1.48
CA LYS A 94 8.58 3.23 -0.50
C LYS A 94 9.63 4.27 -0.10
N SER A 95 10.90 3.88 0.06
CA SER A 95 11.96 4.82 0.42
C SER A 95 12.30 5.80 -0.70
N ARG A 96 12.21 5.40 -1.97
CA ARG A 96 12.34 6.31 -3.13
C ARG A 96 11.22 7.33 -3.25
N LEU A 97 10.08 7.08 -2.61
CA LEU A 97 8.90 7.94 -2.63
C LEU A 97 8.72 8.71 -1.30
N SER A 98 9.73 8.73 -0.43
CA SER A 98 9.58 9.28 0.92
C SER A 98 9.15 10.74 0.97
N ASP A 99 9.52 11.53 -0.04
CA ASP A 99 9.22 12.96 -0.16
C ASP A 99 7.72 13.24 -0.37
N ILE A 100 6.98 12.28 -0.95
CA ILE A 100 5.54 12.42 -1.23
C ILE A 100 4.65 11.63 -0.25
N ILE A 101 5.22 10.91 0.71
CA ILE A 101 4.44 10.12 1.68
C ILE A 101 3.75 11.04 2.68
N SER A 102 2.45 10.79 2.87
CA SER A 102 1.61 11.51 3.84
C SER A 102 2.03 11.19 5.28
N LYS A 103 2.41 12.21 6.06
CA LYS A 103 2.85 12.07 7.46
C LYS A 103 1.80 11.44 8.37
N ASP A 104 0.53 11.75 8.14
CA ASP A 104 -0.66 11.22 8.81
C ASP A 104 -1.26 9.99 8.10
N GLY A 105 -0.60 9.46 7.07
CA GLY A 105 -1.12 8.37 6.26
C GLY A 105 -1.29 7.07 7.04
N GLU A 106 -0.36 6.77 7.95
CA GLU A 106 -0.41 5.55 8.77
C GLU A 106 -1.58 5.58 9.75
N SER A 107 -1.72 6.65 10.53
CA SER A 107 -2.85 6.81 11.45
C SER A 107 -4.20 6.84 10.72
N TRP A 108 -4.26 7.47 9.54
CA TRP A 108 -5.44 7.46 8.69
C TRP A 108 -5.81 6.02 8.26
N MET A 109 -4.84 5.23 7.80
CA MET A 109 -5.07 3.83 7.41
C MET A 109 -5.48 2.95 8.59
N GLU A 110 -4.87 3.15 9.76
CA GLU A 110 -5.20 2.40 10.99
C GLU A 110 -6.62 2.65 11.47
N SER A 111 -7.04 3.93 11.51
CA SER A 111 -8.40 4.31 11.91
C SER A 111 -9.49 3.68 11.03
N ARG A 112 -9.13 3.32 9.78
CA ARG A 112 -10.00 2.67 8.80
C ARG A 112 -9.82 1.15 8.71
N GLY A 113 -8.94 0.58 9.54
CA GLY A 113 -8.67 -0.85 9.54
C GLY A 113 -7.96 -1.35 8.28
N LEU A 114 -7.26 -0.48 7.54
CA LEU A 114 -6.54 -0.81 6.31
C LEU A 114 -5.13 -1.34 6.57
N THR A 115 -4.57 -1.01 7.74
CA THR A 115 -3.31 -1.55 8.24
C THR A 115 -3.43 -1.82 9.75
N CYS A 116 -2.43 -2.45 10.34
CA CYS A 116 -2.26 -2.51 11.79
C CYS A 116 -0.90 -1.94 12.16
N SER A 117 -0.79 -1.23 13.27
CA SER A 117 0.54 -0.82 13.74
C SER A 117 1.37 -2.05 14.13
N GLN A 118 2.68 -2.02 13.88
CA GLN A 118 3.58 -3.07 14.38
C GLN A 118 3.52 -3.15 15.92
N ASN A 119 3.25 -2.01 16.58
CA ASN A 119 3.11 -1.90 18.05
C ASN A 119 1.82 -2.55 18.58
N ALA A 120 0.72 -2.54 17.82
CA ALA A 120 -0.56 -3.12 18.22
C ALA A 120 -0.53 -4.65 18.23
N GLN A 121 0.29 -5.27 17.36
CA GLN A 121 0.45 -6.72 17.34
C GLN A 121 1.15 -7.23 18.61
N VAL A 122 2.18 -6.53 19.08
CA VAL A 122 2.90 -6.86 20.32
C VAL A 122 1.97 -6.77 21.53
N ALA A 123 1.17 -5.71 21.63
CA ALA A 123 0.19 -5.55 22.70
C ALA A 123 -0.90 -6.66 22.72
N SER A 124 -1.27 -7.19 21.54
CA SER A 124 -2.26 -8.28 21.44
C SER A 124 -1.69 -9.67 21.80
N TRP A 125 -0.36 -9.82 21.72
CA TRP A 125 0.34 -11.08 22.02
C TRP A 125 0.66 -11.19 23.51
N THR A 126 1.09 -10.09 24.14
CA THR A 126 1.28 -10.01 25.59
C THR A 126 -0.02 -10.24 26.37
N LYS A 127 -1.14 -9.71 25.88
CA LYS A 127 -2.46 -9.92 26.52
C LYS A 127 -2.98 -11.36 26.44
N ARG A 128 -2.53 -12.16 25.48
CA ARG A 128 -2.92 -13.58 25.31
C ARG A 128 -2.06 -14.57 26.08
N ARG A 129 -0.89 -14.16 26.57
CA ARG A 129 -0.02 -14.99 27.43
C ARG A 129 -0.23 -14.74 28.94
N ALA A 130 -1.02 -13.73 29.29
CA ALA A 130 -1.34 -13.35 30.66
C ALA A 130 -2.64 -14.00 31.19
N VAL A 131 -3.12 -15.06 30.53
CA VAL A 131 -4.24 -15.91 30.95
C VAL A 131 -3.77 -17.35 30.99
#